data_AF-A0A2V8FF02-F1
#
_entry.id   AF-A0A2V8FF02-F1
#
_cell.length_a   1.000
_cell.length_b   1.000
_cell.length_c   1.000
_cell.angle_alpha   90.00
_cell.angle_beta   90.00
_cell.angle_gamma   90.00
#
_symmetry.space_group_name_H-M   'P 1'
#
loop_
_entity.id
_entity.type
_entity.pdbx_description
1 polymer ?
#
loop_
_entity_poly.entity_id
_entity_poly.type
_entity_poly.pdbx_seq_one_letter_code
_entity_poly.pdbx_strand_id
1 'polypeptide(L)'
;MREPDFFFALEFTGPGASATIVEELTSNVLGHVGCSRDDVPELAGALEHALAADAGGARRCDLQFSVRGRTLKILVSSRGGQVWQISHSISRT
;
A
#
# COMPACT_ATOMS: atom_id res chain seq x y z
N MET A 1 6.30 -5.93 -21.70
CA MET A 1 6.40 -5.32 -20.35
C MET A 1 7.19 -6.28 -19.50
N ARG A 2 8.28 -5.87 -18.83
CA ARG A 2 8.93 -6.73 -17.83
C ARG A 2 7.95 -6.94 -16.67
N GLU A 3 7.98 -8.05 -15.95
CA GLU A 3 7.19 -8.24 -14.72
C GLU A 3 7.85 -7.50 -13.54
N PRO A 4 7.09 -7.09 -12.50
CA PRO A 4 7.66 -6.54 -11.28
C PRO A 4 8.43 -7.61 -10.50
N ASP A 5 9.44 -7.20 -9.74
CA ASP A 5 10.24 -8.11 -8.90
C ASP A 5 9.43 -8.63 -7.71
N PHE A 6 8.43 -7.85 -7.29
CA PHE A 6 7.41 -8.23 -6.32
C PHE A 6 6.08 -7.55 -6.68
N PHE A 7 4.98 -8.27 -6.50
CA PHE A 7 3.63 -7.74 -6.66
C PHE A 7 2.71 -8.37 -5.63
N PHE A 8 1.96 -7.52 -4.93
CA PHE A 8 0.91 -7.92 -4.02
C PHE A 8 -0.27 -6.98 -4.19
N ALA A 9 -1.48 -7.53 -4.28
CA ALA A 9 -2.70 -6.75 -4.38
C ALA A 9 -3.76 -7.33 -3.44
N LEU A 10 -4.51 -6.43 -2.79
CA LEU A 10 -5.59 -6.77 -1.90
C LEU A 10 -6.80 -5.88 -2.19
N GLU A 11 -7.96 -6.52 -2.31
CA GLU A 11 -9.24 -5.85 -2.45
C GLU A 11 -9.94 -5.83 -1.09
N PHE A 12 -10.37 -4.65 -0.66
CA PHE A 12 -11.22 -4.46 0.50
C PHE A 12 -12.65 -4.27 0.04
N THR A 13 -13.59 -5.03 0.60
CA THR A 13 -15.03 -4.85 0.38
C THR A 13 -15.73 -4.60 1.71
N GLY A 14 -16.61 -3.60 1.75
CA GLY A 14 -17.34 -3.22 2.98
C GLY A 14 -16.91 -1.85 3.55
N PRO A 15 -17.21 -1.54 4.84
CA PRO A 15 -17.04 -0.22 5.46
C PRO A 15 -15.58 0.22 5.69
N GLY A 16 -14.66 -0.19 4.82
CA GLY A 16 -13.22 0.05 4.94
C GLY A 16 -12.48 -1.11 5.61
N ALA A 17 -11.20 -1.22 5.32
CA ALA A 17 -10.29 -2.14 6.02
C ALA A 17 -10.12 -1.68 7.47
N SER A 18 -9.99 -2.63 8.42
CA SER A 18 -9.55 -2.27 9.77
C SER A 18 -8.15 -1.67 9.71
N ALA A 19 -7.93 -0.53 10.38
CA ALA A 19 -6.62 0.13 10.44
C ALA A 19 -5.51 -0.84 10.89
N THR A 20 -5.80 -1.69 11.89
CA THR A 20 -4.87 -2.72 12.37
C THR A 20 -4.45 -3.71 11.27
N ILE A 21 -5.38 -4.12 10.40
CA ILE A 21 -5.07 -5.04 9.29
C ILE A 21 -4.19 -4.34 8.26
N VAL A 22 -4.45 -3.06 7.98
CA VAL A 22 -3.65 -2.26 7.05
C VAL A 22 -2.24 -2.07 7.57
N GLU A 23 -2.08 -1.74 8.86
CA GLU A 23 -0.79 -1.56 9.51
C GLU A 23 0.02 -2.85 9.52
N GLU A 24 -0.57 -3.97 9.96
CA GLU A 24 0.10 -5.28 9.99
C GLU A 24 0.49 -5.74 8.57
N LEU A 25 -0.41 -5.60 7.60
CA LEU A 25 -0.13 -5.94 6.21
C LEU A 25 1.03 -5.10 5.66
N THR A 26 0.98 -3.79 5.89
CA THR A 26 2.00 -2.86 5.40
C THR A 26 3.35 -3.18 6.02
N SER A 27 3.41 -3.38 7.34
CA SER A 27 4.62 -3.78 8.04
C SER A 27 5.21 -5.08 7.48
N ASN A 28 4.38 -6.10 7.23
CA ASN A 28 4.81 -7.36 6.65
C ASN A 28 5.33 -7.21 5.21
N VAL A 29 4.64 -6.47 4.36
CA VAL A 29 5.07 -6.23 2.97
C VAL A 29 6.37 -5.41 2.95
N LEU A 30 6.46 -4.34 3.73
CA LEU A 30 7.66 -3.50 3.83
C LEU A 30 8.87 -4.28 4.33
N GLY A 31 8.68 -5.12 5.36
CA GLY A 31 9.72 -6.02 5.84
C GLY A 31 10.14 -7.06 4.80
N HIS A 32 9.19 -7.59 4.02
CA HIS A 32 9.47 -8.56 2.96
C HIS A 32 10.26 -7.94 1.80
N VAL A 33 9.92 -6.72 1.38
CA VAL A 33 10.60 -6.05 0.25
C VAL A 33 11.92 -5.38 0.66
N GLY A 34 12.25 -5.37 1.95
CA GLY A 34 13.51 -4.85 2.48
C GLY A 34 13.53 -3.34 2.69
N CYS A 35 12.37 -2.71 2.92
CA CYS A 35 12.31 -1.32 3.38
C CYS A 35 12.89 -1.20 4.79
N SER A 36 13.41 -0.01 5.14
CA SER A 36 13.87 0.23 6.50
C SER A 36 12.70 0.15 7.46
N ARG A 37 12.94 -0.36 8.67
CA ARG A 37 11.94 -0.31 9.75
C ARG A 37 11.56 1.12 10.11
N ASP A 38 12.46 2.08 9.87
CA ASP A 38 12.22 3.50 10.10
C ASP A 38 11.20 4.09 9.10
N ASP A 39 11.06 3.48 7.91
CA ASP A 39 10.11 3.92 6.88
C ASP A 39 8.69 3.41 7.13
N VAL A 40 8.54 2.38 7.98
CA VAL A 40 7.26 1.68 8.20
C VAL A 40 6.17 2.60 8.78
N PRO A 41 6.42 3.38 9.84
CA PRO A 41 5.39 4.23 10.43
C PRO A 41 4.90 5.33 9.48
N GLU A 42 5.79 5.93 8.69
CA GLU A 42 5.44 6.96 7.72
C GLU A 42 4.56 6.40 6.61
N LEU A 43 4.98 5.28 6.01
CA LEU A 43 4.25 4.65 4.91
C LEU A 43 2.90 4.06 5.36
N ALA A 44 2.85 3.49 6.57
CA ALA A 44 1.60 2.99 7.16
C ALA A 44 0.63 4.15 7.43
N GLY A 45 1.08 5.24 8.04
CA GLY A 45 0.24 6.41 8.32
C GLY A 45 -0.29 7.09 7.04
N ALA A 46 0.55 7.20 6.00
CA ALA A 46 0.12 7.74 4.71
C ALA A 46 -0.94 6.85 4.04
N LEU A 47 -0.80 5.54 4.14
CA LEU A 47 -1.75 4.57 3.61
C LEU A 47 -3.08 4.58 4.38
N GLU A 48 -3.04 4.63 5.71
CA GLU A 48 -4.24 4.76 6.54
C GLU A 48 -5.03 6.02 6.19
N HIS A 49 -4.33 7.16 6.01
CA HIS A 49 -4.98 8.40 5.61
C HIS A 49 -5.62 8.30 4.22
N ALA A 50 -4.96 7.64 3.27
CA ALA A 50 -5.50 7.42 1.93
C ALA A 50 -6.75 6.53 1.94
N LEU A 51 -6.76 5.47 2.75
CA LEU A 51 -7.91 4.57 2.88
C LEU A 51 -9.08 5.23 3.64
N ALA A 52 -8.78 6.06 4.65
CA ALA A 52 -9.80 6.82 5.38
C ALA A 52 -10.45 7.92 4.52
N ALA A 53 -9.70 8.57 3.62
CA ALA A 53 -10.22 9.58 2.71
C ALA A 53 -11.26 9.01 1.73
N ASP A 54 -11.17 7.72 1.38
CA ASP A 54 -12.11 7.03 0.48
C ASP A 54 -13.24 6.29 1.22
N ALA A 55 -13.14 6.16 2.54
CA ALA A 55 -14.18 5.58 3.40
C ALA A 55 -15.53 6.34 3.36
N GLY A 56 -15.58 7.48 2.68
CA GLY A 56 -16.79 8.30 2.44
C GLY A 56 -17.84 7.68 1.51
N GLY A 57 -17.67 6.45 1.00
CA GLY A 57 -18.76 5.76 0.28
C GLY A 57 -18.37 4.74 -0.80
N ALA A 58 -17.08 4.47 -0.99
CA ALA A 58 -16.66 3.38 -1.86
C ALA A 58 -16.90 2.02 -1.18
N ARG A 59 -17.72 1.16 -1.80
CA ARG A 59 -17.92 -0.23 -1.32
C ARG A 59 -16.68 -1.12 -1.54
N ARG A 60 -15.69 -0.63 -2.28
CA ARG A 60 -14.53 -1.38 -2.75
C ARG A 60 -13.31 -0.46 -2.92
N CYS A 61 -12.21 -0.82 -2.27
CA CYS A 61 -10.89 -0.20 -2.43
C CYS A 61 -9.88 -1.28 -2.81
N ASP A 62 -9.04 -1.02 -3.82
CA ASP A 62 -7.96 -1.91 -4.21
C ASP A 62 -6.63 -1.30 -3.77
N LEU A 63 -5.85 -2.05 -2.98
CA LEU A 63 -4.50 -1.72 -2.52
C LEU A 63 -3.49 -2.58 -3.26
N GLN A 64 -2.49 -1.96 -3.87
CA GLN A 64 -1.42 -2.64 -4.59
C GLN A 64 -0.06 -2.19 -4.09
N PHE A 65 0.82 -3.16 -3.85
CA PHE A 65 2.24 -2.99 -3.64
C PHE A 65 2.98 -3.58 -4.84
N SER A 66 3.93 -2.84 -5.39
CA SER A 66 4.78 -3.34 -6.46
C SER A 66 6.20 -2.86 -6.30
N VAL A 67 7.17 -3.77 -6.48
CA VAL A 67 8.58 -3.43 -6.47
C VAL A 67 9.16 -3.59 -7.86
N ARG A 68 9.91 -2.58 -8.27
CA ARG A 68 10.73 -2.61 -9.47
C ARG A 68 12.10 -2.05 -9.16
N GLY A 69 13.14 -2.87 -9.30
CA GLY A 69 14.48 -2.50 -8.87
C GLY A 69 14.50 -2.18 -7.38
N ARG A 70 14.81 -0.92 -7.04
CA ARG A 70 14.83 -0.42 -5.65
C ARG A 70 13.70 0.56 -5.37
N THR A 71 12.59 0.45 -6.09
CA THR A 71 11.45 1.33 -5.89
C THR A 71 10.23 0.51 -5.55
N LEU A 72 9.70 0.76 -4.36
CA LEU A 72 8.38 0.34 -3.96
C LEU A 72 7.37 1.37 -4.45
N LYS A 73 6.30 0.90 -5.10
CA LYS A 73 5.11 1.70 -5.38
C LYS A 73 3.94 1.12 -4.61
N ILE A 74 3.25 2.00 -3.89
CA ILE A 74 1.98 1.67 -3.24
C ILE A 74 0.89 2.47 -3.94
N LEU A 75 -0.17 1.80 -4.36
CA LEU A 75 -1.30 2.38 -5.06
C LEU A 75 -2.58 2.00 -4.30
N VAL A 76 -3.40 3.01 -4.03
CA VAL A 76 -4.79 2.84 -3.58
C VAL A 76 -5.69 3.33 -4.70
N SER A 77 -6.67 2.52 -5.08
CA SER A 77 -7.64 2.84 -6.12
C SER A 77 -9.05 2.45 -5.69
N SER A 78 -10.04 3.11 -6.31
CA SER A 78 -11.46 2.99 -5.98
C SER A 78 -12.33 3.23 -7.21
N ARG A 79 -13.35 2.39 -7.42
CA ARG A 79 -14.28 2.45 -8.58
C ARG A 79 -13.60 2.75 -9.94
N GLY A 80 -12.42 2.18 -10.19
CA GLY A 80 -11.69 2.35 -11.45
C GLY A 80 -10.86 3.64 -11.57
N GLY A 81 -10.73 4.42 -10.50
CA GLY A 81 -9.86 5.59 -10.42
C GLY A 81 -8.74 5.43 -9.39
N GLN A 82 -7.57 5.98 -9.69
CA GLN A 82 -6.47 6.08 -8.74
C GLN A 82 -6.79 7.14 -7.69
N VAL A 83 -6.82 6.74 -6.42
CA VAL A 83 -7.12 7.62 -5.27
C VAL A 83 -5.82 8.19 -4.71
N TRP A 84 -4.81 7.35 -4.56
CA TRP A 84 -3.54 7.74 -3.97
C TRP A 84 -2.41 6.85 -4.45
N GLN A 85 -1.21 7.41 -4.56
CA GLN A 85 -0.02 6.65 -4.88
C GLN A 85 1.20 7.29 -4.22
N ILE A 86 2.09 6.44 -3.73
CA ILE A 86 3.44 6.85 -3.33
C ILE A 86 4.49 5.98 -4.00
N SER A 87 5.67 6.54 -4.20
CA SER A 87 6.87 5.81 -4.60
C SER A 87 7.94 6.02 -3.55
N HIS A 88 8.48 4.92 -3.03
CA HIS A 88 9.47 4.91 -1.97
C HIS A 88 10.72 4.17 -2.43
N SER A 89 11.89 4.67 -2.05
CA SER A 89 13.16 4.02 -2.37
C SER A 89 13.50 2.97 -1.32
N ILE A 90 13.80 1.77 -1.77
CA ILE A 90 14.20 0.65 -0.91
C ILE A 90 15.71 0.76 -0.68
N SER A 91 16.07 1.32 0.47
CA SER A 91 17.44 1.31 0.98
C SER A 91 17.67 -0.03 1.67
N ARG A 92 18.42 -0.96 1.06
CA ARG A 92 18.83 -2.19 1.75
C ARG A 92 19.67 -1.79 2.96
N THR A 93 19.20 -2.19 4.15
CA THR A 93 20.01 -2.23 5.37
C THR A 93 20.96 -3.43 5.34
#